data_AF-A0A561Q296-F1
#
_entry.id   AF-A0A561Q296-F1
#
_cell.length_a   1.000
_cell.length_b   1.000
_cell.length_c   1.000
_cell.angle_alpha   90.00
_cell.angle_beta   90.00
_cell.angle_gamma   90.00
#
_symmetry.space_group_name_H-M   'P 1'
#
loop_
_entity.id
_entity.type
_entity.pdbx_description
1 polymer ?
#
loop_
_entity_poly.entity_id
_entity_poly.type
_entity_poly.pdbx_seq_one_letter_code
_entity_poly.pdbx_strand_id
1 'polypeptide(L)'
;MTANRGQSENIMYYAALSYTALKNYTASNELLQTCIDLATSKSLDGYFSGKSVNYEGLQQYKTAIAQLDTAYYLSRKPLRQYSIGRIYDLHLHNKPLATKYYKRYLQLSTPDNPTAPEIYKYLKSYIEK
;
A
#
# COMPACT_ATOMS: atom_id res chain seq x y z
N MET A 1 6.60 -26.58 11.10
CA MET A 1 6.46 -26.38 9.63
C MET A 1 7.19 -25.13 9.10
N THR A 2 7.74 -24.25 9.94
CA THR A 2 8.50 -23.05 9.55
C THR A 2 9.90 -23.34 8.97
N ALA A 3 10.59 -24.38 9.45
CA ALA A 3 11.93 -24.75 8.99
C ALA A 3 12.00 -25.06 7.48
N ASN A 4 10.97 -25.74 6.94
CA ASN A 4 10.94 -26.10 5.52
C ASN A 4 10.76 -24.88 4.61
N ARG A 5 10.01 -23.85 5.04
CA ARG A 5 9.84 -22.62 4.23
C ARG A 5 11.13 -21.84 4.07
N GLY A 6 11.87 -21.64 5.16
CA GLY A 6 13.16 -20.94 5.12
C GLY A 6 14.24 -21.71 4.34
N GLN A 7 14.21 -23.05 4.38
CA GLN A 7 15.10 -23.86 3.55
C GLN A 7 14.74 -23.77 2.06
N SER A 8 13.46 -23.80 1.71
CA SER A 8 13.00 -23.61 0.33
C SER A 8 13.31 -22.21 -0.21
N GLU A 9 13.13 -21.16 0.60
CA GLU A 9 13.47 -19.77 0.23
C GLU A 9 14.96 -19.62 -0.12
N ASN A 10 15.86 -20.14 0.73
CA ASN A 10 17.31 -20.07 0.48
C ASN A 10 17.71 -20.79 -0.82
N ILE A 11 17.16 -21.98 -1.08
CA ILE A 11 17.44 -22.73 -2.32
C ILE A 11 16.98 -21.94 -3.55
N MET A 12 15.77 -21.37 -3.50
CA MET A 12 15.23 -20.53 -4.58
C MET A 12 16.07 -19.27 -4.81
N TYR A 13 16.57 -18.64 -3.75
CA TYR A 13 17.43 -17.48 -3.84
C TYR A 13 18.75 -17.79 -4.57
N TYR A 14 19.45 -18.86 -4.20
CA TYR A 14 20.69 -19.25 -4.88
C TYR A 14 20.46 -19.70 -6.33
N ALA A 15 19.33 -20.34 -6.61
CA ALA A 15 18.93 -20.64 -7.98
C ALA A 15 18.72 -19.36 -8.80
N ALA A 16 18.09 -18.34 -8.22
CA ALA A 16 17.89 -17.05 -8.87
C ALA A 16 19.22 -16.36 -9.21
N LEU A 17 20.20 -16.38 -8.29
CA LEU A 17 21.54 -15.84 -8.53
C LEU A 17 22.28 -16.61 -9.64
N SER A 18 22.09 -17.92 -9.70
CA SER A 18 22.65 -18.75 -10.77
C SER A 18 22.07 -18.37 -12.14
N TYR A 19 20.76 -18.12 -12.22
CA TYR A 19 20.13 -17.59 -13.44
C TYR A 19 20.62 -16.18 -13.80
N THR A 20 20.91 -15.31 -12.82
CA THR A 20 21.54 -14.00 -13.07
C THR A 20 22.91 -14.17 -13.72
N ALA A 21 23.74 -15.09 -13.22
CA ALA A 21 25.06 -15.37 -13.78
C ALA A 21 24.98 -15.87 -15.24
N LEU A 22 23.93 -16.62 -15.57
CA LEU A 22 23.62 -17.08 -16.93
C LEU A 22 22.95 -16.00 -17.80
N LYS A 23 22.79 -14.76 -17.30
CA LYS A 23 22.06 -13.65 -17.93
C LYS A 23 20.59 -13.96 -18.24
N ASN A 24 20.02 -14.98 -17.61
CA ASN A 24 18.60 -15.29 -17.71
C ASN A 24 17.83 -14.50 -16.63
N TYR A 25 17.67 -13.20 -16.88
CA TYR A 25 17.09 -12.29 -15.91
C TYR A 25 15.60 -12.56 -15.65
N THR A 26 14.85 -13.06 -16.63
CA THR A 26 13.44 -13.40 -16.46
C THR A 26 13.25 -14.50 -15.41
N ALA A 27 13.94 -15.63 -15.57
CA ALA A 27 13.85 -16.74 -14.61
C ALA A 27 14.39 -16.35 -13.22
N SER A 28 15.45 -15.53 -13.18
CA SER A 28 15.98 -14.97 -11.93
C SER A 28 14.90 -14.13 -11.21
N ASN A 29 14.23 -13.22 -11.93
CA ASN A 29 13.21 -12.35 -11.36
C ASN A 29 11.99 -13.12 -10.85
N GLU A 30 11.55 -14.18 -11.52
CA GLU A 30 10.44 -15.04 -11.07
C GLU A 30 10.75 -15.75 -9.75
N LEU A 31 11.96 -16.30 -9.61
CA LEU A 31 12.40 -16.92 -8.37
C LEU A 31 12.57 -15.92 -7.24
N LEU A 32 13.13 -14.74 -7.53
CA LEU A 32 13.25 -13.66 -6.54
C LEU A 32 11.86 -13.18 -6.07
N GLN A 33 10.88 -13.05 -6.96
CA GLN A 33 9.52 -12.71 -6.58
C GLN A 33 8.90 -13.79 -5.68
N THR A 34 9.15 -15.07 -5.98
CA THR A 34 8.69 -16.18 -5.15
C THR A 34 9.32 -16.11 -3.74
N CYS A 35 10.61 -15.78 -3.64
CA CYS A 35 11.27 -15.58 -2.35
C CYS A 35 10.63 -14.43 -1.57
N ILE A 36 10.35 -13.30 -2.22
CA ILE A 36 9.66 -12.16 -1.61
C ILE A 36 8.28 -12.58 -1.07
N ASP A 37 7.51 -13.33 -1.85
CA ASP A 37 6.16 -13.78 -1.47
C ASP A 37 6.18 -14.78 -0.30
N LEU A 38 7.26 -15.57 -0.17
CA LEU A 38 7.46 -16.48 0.97
C LEU A 38 7.90 -15.75 2.24
N ALA A 39 8.78 -14.76 2.09
CA ALA A 39 9.35 -13.98 3.18
C ALA A 39 8.39 -12.92 3.74
N THR A 40 7.41 -12.48 2.93
CA THR A 40 6.49 -11.39 3.29
C THR A 40 5.07 -11.90 3.52
N SER A 41 4.40 -11.35 4.53
CA SER A 41 2.99 -11.62 4.77
C SER A 41 2.12 -10.86 3.76
N LYS A 42 1.17 -11.55 3.12
CA LYS A 42 0.12 -10.91 2.29
C LYS A 42 -0.74 -9.91 3.06
N SER A 43 -0.72 -9.96 4.39
CA SER A 43 -1.44 -9.04 5.28
C SER A 43 -0.64 -7.81 5.69
N LEU A 44 0.59 -7.63 5.19
CA LEU A 44 1.49 -6.55 5.62
C LEU A 44 0.87 -5.16 5.43
N ASP A 45 0.15 -4.93 4.33
CA ASP A 45 -0.59 -3.66 4.12
C ASP A 45 -1.63 -3.42 5.21
N GLY A 46 -2.31 -4.48 5.65
CA GLY A 46 -3.28 -4.45 6.73
C GLY A 46 -2.65 -4.05 8.06
N TYR A 47 -1.46 -4.56 8.38
CA TYR A 47 -0.74 -4.21 9.61
C TYR A 47 -0.36 -2.73 9.65
N PHE A 48 0.20 -2.20 8.56
CA PHE A 48 0.52 -0.77 8.47
C PHE A 48 -0.74 0.11 8.53
N SER A 49 -1.83 -0.33 7.91
CA SER A 49 -3.10 0.39 7.98
C SER A 49 -3.70 0.39 9.38
N GLY A 50 -3.62 -0.73 10.09
CA GLY A 50 -4.02 -0.83 11.49
C GLY A 50 -3.17 0.07 12.39
N LYS A 51 -1.85 0.10 12.18
CA LYS A 51 -0.96 1.05 12.89
C LYS A 51 -1.37 2.51 12.63
N SER A 52 -1.77 2.86 11.41
CA SER A 52 -2.28 4.20 11.13
C SER A 52 -3.50 4.52 11.99
N VAL A 53 -4.48 3.62 12.06
CA VAL A 53 -5.70 3.83 12.87
C VAL A 53 -5.32 4.04 14.34
N ASN A 54 -4.38 3.24 14.86
CA ASN A 54 -3.91 3.37 16.24
C ASN A 54 -3.21 4.73 16.47
N TYR A 55 -2.31 5.13 15.58
CA TYR A 55 -1.62 6.42 15.70
C TYR A 55 -2.57 7.61 15.55
N GLU A 56 -3.60 7.49 14.71
CA GLU A 56 -4.64 8.51 14.59
C GLU A 56 -5.46 8.62 15.88
N GLY A 57 -5.81 7.49 16.51
CA GLY A 57 -6.45 7.47 17.84
C GLY A 57 -5.57 8.10 18.94
N LEU A 58 -4.24 7.99 18.81
CA LEU A 58 -3.26 8.68 19.65
C LEU A 58 -2.99 10.14 19.25
N GLN A 59 -3.73 10.67 18.27
CA GLN A 59 -3.56 12.01 17.69
C GLN A 59 -2.17 12.26 17.07
N GLN A 60 -1.41 11.20 16.77
CA GLN A 60 -0.12 11.25 16.10
C GLN A 60 -0.31 11.24 14.57
N TYR A 61 -1.00 12.27 14.06
CA TYR A 61 -1.51 12.30 12.68
C TYR A 61 -0.42 12.17 11.60
N LYS A 62 0.75 12.79 11.79
CA LYS A 62 1.86 12.66 10.85
C LYS A 62 2.39 11.22 10.78
N THR A 63 2.48 10.56 11.93
CA THR A 63 2.89 9.16 12.02
C THR A 63 1.84 8.25 11.39
N ALA A 64 0.55 8.51 11.62
CA ALA A 64 -0.55 7.79 11.00
C ALA A 64 -0.46 7.85 9.46
N ILE A 65 -0.28 9.06 8.91
CA ILE A 65 -0.08 9.28 7.47
C ILE A 65 1.11 8.48 6.94
N ALA A 66 2.25 8.50 7.63
CA ALA A 66 3.43 7.73 7.21
C ALA A 66 3.17 6.21 7.15
N GLN A 67 2.34 5.67 8.06
CA GLN A 67 1.94 4.27 7.99
C GLN A 67 0.99 4.00 6.81
N LEU A 68 0.07 4.92 6.49
CA LEU A 68 -0.79 4.81 5.30
C LEU A 68 0.00 4.89 4.00
N ASP A 69 1.01 5.76 3.92
CA ASP A 69 1.91 5.84 2.78
C ASP A 69 2.66 4.51 2.56
N THR A 70 3.14 3.91 3.65
CA THR A 70 3.78 2.58 3.60
C THR A 70 2.78 1.50 3.14
N ALA A 71 1.57 1.48 3.68
CA ALA A 71 0.52 0.55 3.26
C ALA A 71 0.14 0.73 1.77
N TYR A 72 0.11 1.97 1.28
CA TYR A 72 -0.14 2.27 -0.12
C TYR A 72 1.02 1.81 -1.01
N TYR A 73 2.27 2.00 -0.59
CA TYR A 73 3.43 1.51 -1.33
C TYR A 73 3.37 0.00 -1.56
N LEU A 74 2.97 -0.76 -0.53
CA LEU A 74 2.88 -2.22 -0.56
C LEU A 74 1.72 -2.76 -1.40
N SER A 75 0.56 -2.10 -1.36
CA SER A 75 -0.69 -2.68 -1.91
C SER A 75 -1.33 -1.89 -3.05
N ARG A 76 -0.92 -0.63 -3.24
CA ARG A 76 -1.49 0.33 -4.19
C ARG A 76 -3.01 0.53 -4.08
N LYS A 77 -3.63 0.11 -2.97
CA LYS A 77 -5.07 0.23 -2.73
C LYS A 77 -5.49 1.71 -2.72
N PRO A 78 -6.41 2.16 -3.59
CA PRO A 78 -6.81 3.56 -3.69
C PRO A 78 -7.28 4.15 -2.35
N LEU A 79 -7.99 3.36 -1.54
CA LEU A 79 -8.55 3.77 -0.24
C LEU A 79 -7.52 4.38 0.72
N ARG A 80 -6.23 4.06 0.57
CA ARG A 80 -5.16 4.69 1.39
C ARG A 80 -5.03 6.19 1.09
N GLN A 81 -5.20 6.59 -0.17
CA GLN A 81 -5.17 8.01 -0.57
C GLN A 81 -6.34 8.78 0.04
N TYR A 82 -7.54 8.20 0.03
CA TYR A 82 -8.68 8.78 0.75
C TYR A 82 -8.40 8.93 2.25
N SER A 83 -7.87 7.88 2.88
CA SER A 83 -7.58 7.88 4.32
C SER A 83 -6.58 8.98 4.70
N ILE A 84 -5.52 9.16 3.90
CA ILE A 84 -4.54 10.25 4.10
C ILE A 84 -5.21 11.62 3.92
N GLY A 85 -5.99 11.79 2.85
CA GLY A 85 -6.73 13.03 2.60
C GLY A 85 -7.64 13.40 3.78
N ARG A 86 -8.35 12.42 4.34
CA ARG A 86 -9.23 12.61 5.51
C ARG A 86 -8.48 13.09 6.73
N ILE A 87 -7.29 12.55 7.02
CA ILE A 87 -6.49 13.02 8.16
C ILE A 87 -6.05 14.47 7.94
N TYR A 88 -5.61 14.83 6.73
CA TYR A 88 -5.26 16.22 6.42
C TYR A 88 -6.45 17.18 6.57
N ASP A 89 -7.63 16.75 6.15
CA ASP A 89 -8.86 17.55 6.17
C ASP A 89 -9.38 17.75 7.60
N LEU A 90 -9.63 16.66 8.31
CA LEU A 90 -10.36 16.67 9.58
C LEU A 90 -9.48 16.98 10.78
N HIS A 91 -8.20 16.60 10.75
CA HIS A 91 -7.33 16.68 11.94
C HIS A 91 -6.21 17.71 11.80
N LEU A 92 -5.68 17.89 10.58
CA LEU A 92 -4.60 18.86 10.34
C LEU A 92 -5.10 20.15 9.70
N HIS A 93 -6.39 20.22 9.35
CA HIS A 93 -7.03 21.37 8.69
C HIS A 93 -6.25 21.90 7.48
N ASN A 94 -5.60 21.00 6.75
CA ASN A 94 -4.78 21.30 5.58
C ASN A 94 -5.56 20.94 4.31
N LYS A 95 -6.50 21.82 3.93
CA LYS A 95 -7.34 21.65 2.73
C LYS A 95 -6.53 21.42 1.45
N PRO A 96 -5.43 22.16 1.15
CA PRO A 96 -4.66 21.92 -0.07
C PRO A 96 -4.10 20.49 -0.18
N LEU A 97 -3.54 19.95 0.91
CA LEU A 97 -3.05 18.57 0.91
C LEU A 97 -4.20 17.57 0.87
N ALA A 98 -5.29 17.79 1.63
CA ALA A 98 -6.47 16.95 1.57
C ALA A 98 -7.00 16.82 0.13
N THR A 99 -7.19 17.95 -0.57
CA THR A 99 -7.62 17.98 -1.98
C THR A 99 -6.66 17.22 -2.90
N LYS A 100 -5.33 17.35 -2.70
CA LYS A 100 -4.34 16.60 -3.49
C LYS A 100 -4.55 15.09 -3.37
N TYR A 101 -4.70 14.58 -2.15
CA TYR A 101 -4.88 13.15 -1.89
C TYR A 101 -6.25 12.63 -2.35
N TYR A 102 -7.31 13.42 -2.17
CA TYR A 102 -8.65 13.09 -2.69
C TYR A 102 -8.69 13.03 -4.22
N LYS A 103 -8.05 13.98 -4.92
CA LYS A 103 -7.90 13.91 -6.39
C LYS A 103 -7.15 12.66 -6.80
N ARG A 104 -6.10 12.28 -6.06
CA ARG A 104 -5.35 11.04 -6.33
C ARG A 104 -6.22 9.79 -6.14
N TYR A 105 -7.07 9.74 -5.12
CA TYR A 105 -8.07 8.67 -4.96
C TYR A 105 -8.98 8.56 -6.19
N LEU A 106 -9.58 9.68 -6.62
CA LEU A 106 -10.48 9.70 -7.78
C LEU A 106 -9.79 9.30 -9.10
N GLN A 107 -8.50 9.53 -9.25
CA GLN A 107 -7.74 9.08 -10.42
C GLN A 107 -7.48 7.56 -10.40
N LEU A 108 -7.35 6.98 -9.22
CA LEU A 108 -7.04 5.56 -9.05
C LEU A 108 -8.30 4.69 -8.95
N SER A 109 -9.44 5.28 -8.62
CA SER A 109 -10.75 4.63 -8.62
C SER A 109 -11.49 4.94 -9.92
N THR A 110 -11.90 3.92 -10.67
CA THR A 110 -12.68 4.13 -11.90
C THR A 110 -14.13 4.48 -11.56
N PRO A 111 -14.79 5.35 -12.37
CA PRO A 111 -16.21 5.66 -12.19
C PRO A 111 -17.11 4.42 -12.33
N ASP A 112 -16.70 3.46 -13.17
CA ASP A 112 -17.48 2.26 -13.49
C ASP A 112 -17.28 1.12 -12.47
N ASN A 113 -16.24 1.21 -11.62
CA ASN A 113 -15.98 0.25 -10.56
C ASN A 113 -15.29 0.91 -9.35
N PRO A 114 -15.96 1.84 -8.66
CA PRO A 114 -15.37 2.50 -7.52
C PRO A 114 -15.25 1.51 -6.37
N THR A 115 -14.04 1.36 -5.83
CA THR A 115 -13.77 0.51 -4.65
C THR A 115 -14.65 0.89 -3.45
N ALA A 116 -15.11 2.14 -3.40
CA ALA A 116 -16.14 2.63 -2.49
C ALA A 116 -16.96 3.75 -3.19
N PRO A 117 -18.15 3.43 -3.75
CA PRO A 117 -18.98 4.36 -4.52
C PRO A 117 -19.34 5.64 -3.75
N GLU A 118 -19.68 5.50 -2.46
CA GLU A 118 -20.08 6.65 -1.63
C GLU A 118 -18.94 7.64 -1.40
N ILE A 119 -17.72 7.13 -1.18
CA ILE A 119 -16.53 7.97 -1.05
C ILE A 119 -16.26 8.70 -2.36
N TYR A 120 -16.40 8.02 -3.50
CA TYR A 120 -16.20 8.62 -4.81
C TYR A 120 -17.18 9.78 -5.06
N LYS A 121 -18.48 9.54 -4.81
CA LYS A 121 -19.54 10.57 -4.94
C LYS A 121 -19.30 11.76 -4.02
N TYR A 122 -18.99 11.50 -2.75
CA TYR A 122 -18.66 12.53 -1.77
C TYR A 122 -17.50 13.41 -2.26
N LEU A 123 -16.39 12.79 -2.68
CA LEU A 123 -15.18 13.52 -3.08
C LEU A 123 -15.36 14.33 -4.36
N LYS A 124 -16.18 13.86 -5.31
CA LYS A 124 -16.56 14.67 -6.48
C LYS A 124 -17.22 15.97 -6.05
N SER A 125 -18.23 15.89 -5.18
CA SER A 125 -18.90 17.08 -4.64
C SER A 125 -18.00 17.95 -3.77
N TYR A 126 -17.02 17.37 -3.08
CA TYR A 126 -16.10 18.10 -2.21
C TYR A 126 -15.13 18.97 -3.02
N ILE A 127 -14.65 18.45 -4.16
CA ILE A 127 -13.65 19.13 -5.00
C ILE A 127 -14.26 20.24 -5.87
N GLU A 128 -15.54 20.12 -6.21
CA GLU A 128 -16.26 21.12 -7.02
C GLU A 128 -16.66 22.38 -6.23
N LYS A 129 -16.51 22.38 -4.89
CA LYS A 129 -16.80 23.51 -3.98
C LYS A 129 -15.56 24.34 -3.66
#